data_AF-A0A353PKX1-F1
#
_entry.id   AF-A0A353PKX1-F1
#
_cell.length_a   1.000
_cell.length_b   1.000
_cell.length_c   1.000
_cell.angle_alpha   90.00
_cell.angle_beta   90.00
_cell.angle_gamma   90.00
#
_symmetry.space_group_name_H-M   'P 1'
#
loop_
_entity.id
_entity.type
_entity.pdbx_description
1 polymer ?
#
loop_
_entity_poly.entity_id
_entity_poly.type
_entity_poly.pdbx_seq_one_letter_code
_entity_poly.pdbx_strand_id
1 'polypeptide(L)'
;GPSAKRMLEHTGCDAVMIGRGALGNPWIFREIDAYLKDGTILERPSHEEIREMMVSHLDSLVELKGEHIAVLEMRSHGPWYLKGIEHATQLRKQLSQTKTRNEFVNLVNAFFK
;
A
#
# COMPACT_ATOMS: atom_id res chain seq x y z
N GLY A 1 4.23 -12.17 8.20
CA GLY A 1 5.04 -13.21 8.84
C GLY A 1 4.31 -14.52 9.11
N PRO A 2 3.54 -14.64 10.21
CA PRO A 2 3.11 -15.94 10.76
C PRO A 2 2.36 -16.86 9.79
N SER A 3 1.48 -16.29 8.97
CA SER A 3 0.73 -17.05 7.96
C SER A 3 1.63 -17.62 6.86
N ALA A 4 2.65 -16.86 6.43
CA ALA A 4 3.61 -17.30 5.41
C ALA A 4 4.50 -18.43 5.95
N LYS A 5 5.02 -18.26 7.18
CA LYS A 5 5.81 -19.31 7.87
C LYS A 5 5.04 -20.61 7.98
N ARG A 6 3.77 -20.55 8.45
CA ARG A 6 2.91 -21.73 8.53
C ARG A 6 2.73 -22.44 7.18
N MET A 7 2.57 -21.71 6.08
CA MET A 7 2.41 -22.32 4.76
C MET A 7 3.68 -23.01 4.29
N LEU A 8 4.84 -22.38 4.48
CA LEU A 8 6.14 -22.99 4.17
C LEU A 8 6.32 -24.30 4.97
N GLU A 9 6.11 -24.26 6.29
CA GLU A 9 6.26 -25.42 7.17
C GLU A 9 5.25 -26.53 6.85
N HIS A 10 4.01 -26.18 6.56
CA HIS A 10 2.94 -27.15 6.30
C HIS A 10 3.10 -27.86 4.95
N THR A 11 3.55 -27.14 3.92
CA THR A 11 3.59 -27.65 2.54
C THR A 11 4.98 -28.13 2.13
N GLY A 12 6.04 -27.66 2.79
CA GLY A 12 7.42 -27.90 2.38
C GLY A 12 7.82 -27.22 1.07
N CYS A 13 7.04 -26.25 0.57
CA CYS A 13 7.38 -25.52 -0.64
C CYS A 13 8.56 -24.57 -0.43
N ASP A 14 9.33 -24.31 -1.50
CA ASP A 14 10.49 -23.41 -1.46
C ASP A 14 10.11 -21.92 -1.36
N ALA A 15 8.90 -21.56 -1.79
CA ALA A 15 8.44 -20.18 -1.85
C ALA A 15 6.92 -20.06 -1.74
N VAL A 16 6.48 -18.90 -1.21
CA VAL A 16 5.06 -18.52 -1.16
C VAL A 16 4.81 -17.26 -1.99
N MET A 17 3.71 -17.26 -2.74
CA MET A 17 3.26 -16.10 -3.51
C MET A 17 2.27 -15.26 -2.70
N ILE A 18 2.46 -13.94 -2.70
CA ILE A 18 1.57 -12.99 -2.01
C ILE A 18 0.73 -12.24 -3.06
N GLY A 19 -0.58 -12.51 -3.06
CA GLY A 19 -1.54 -11.80 -3.92
C GLY A 19 -2.21 -10.65 -3.18
N ARG A 20 -3.49 -10.82 -2.82
CA ARG A 20 -4.34 -9.80 -2.17
C ARG A 20 -3.73 -9.12 -0.94
N GLY A 21 -2.83 -9.79 -0.23
CA GLY A 21 -2.15 -9.22 0.94
C GLY A 21 -1.22 -8.04 0.62
N ALA A 22 -0.72 -7.94 -0.61
CA ALA A 22 0.18 -6.88 -1.05
C ALA A 22 -0.55 -5.62 -1.58
N LEU A 23 -1.86 -5.70 -1.82
CA LEU A 23 -2.65 -4.58 -2.36
C LEU A 23 -2.71 -3.43 -1.34
N GLY A 24 -2.09 -2.30 -1.69
CA GLY A 24 -1.95 -1.14 -0.77
C GLY A 24 -1.04 -1.41 0.43
N ASN A 25 -0.31 -2.52 0.45
CA ASN A 25 0.62 -2.88 1.52
C ASN A 25 1.94 -3.43 0.92
N PRO A 26 2.75 -2.60 0.25
CA PRO A 26 4.06 -3.02 -0.26
C PRO A 26 5.02 -3.47 0.84
N TRP A 27 4.83 -3.04 2.09
CA TRP A 27 5.66 -3.41 3.23
C TRP A 27 5.50 -4.88 3.67
N ILE A 28 4.46 -5.58 3.20
CA ILE A 28 4.22 -6.98 3.54
C ILE A 28 5.42 -7.88 3.24
N PHE A 29 6.21 -7.55 2.21
CA PHE A 29 7.40 -8.33 1.84
C PHE A 29 8.51 -8.20 2.88
N ARG A 30 8.82 -6.98 3.34
CA ARG A 30 9.80 -6.76 4.43
C ARG A 30 9.34 -7.36 5.75
N GLU A 31 8.04 -7.30 6.04
CA GLU A 31 7.43 -7.91 7.23
C GLU A 31 7.47 -9.44 7.21
N ILE A 32 7.29 -10.06 6.04
CA ILE A 32 7.42 -11.51 5.89
C ILE A 32 8.88 -11.93 6.03
N ASP A 33 9.80 -11.24 5.35
CA ASP A 33 11.23 -11.55 5.39
C ASP A 33 11.80 -11.45 6.81
N ALA A 34 11.53 -10.35 7.53
CA ALA A 34 11.95 -10.19 8.92
C ALA A 34 11.43 -11.34 9.81
N TYR A 35 10.14 -11.67 9.68
CA TYR A 35 9.54 -12.74 10.47
C TYR A 35 10.10 -14.13 10.14
N LEU A 36 10.43 -14.39 8.87
CA LEU A 36 11.02 -15.67 8.46
C LEU A 36 12.47 -15.83 8.94
N LYS A 37 13.21 -14.72 9.07
CA LYS A 37 14.61 -14.72 9.52
C LYS A 37 14.75 -15.00 11.01
N ASP A 38 14.04 -14.26 11.86
CA ASP A 38 14.24 -14.34 13.32
C ASP A 38 12.93 -14.24 14.13
N GLY A 39 11.78 -14.22 13.46
CA GLY A 39 10.48 -14.08 14.11
C GLY A 39 10.10 -12.63 14.45
N THR A 40 10.92 -11.64 14.07
CA THR A 40 10.60 -10.22 14.30
C THR A 40 9.30 -9.83 13.63
N ILE A 41 8.42 -9.18 14.39
CA ILE A 41 7.20 -8.54 13.87
C ILE A 41 7.51 -7.06 13.76
N LEU A 42 7.69 -6.58 12.52
CA LEU A 42 7.89 -5.16 12.28
C LEU A 42 6.63 -4.36 12.63
N GLU A 43 6.85 -3.14 13.10
CA GLU A 43 5.77 -2.19 13.29
C GLU A 43 5.15 -1.80 11.94
N ARG A 44 3.88 -1.38 11.99
CA ARG A 44 3.19 -0.86 10.81
C ARG A 44 3.91 0.40 10.31
N PRO A 45 3.89 0.66 8.99
CA PRO A 45 4.42 1.90 8.47
C PRO A 45 3.74 3.09 9.14
N SER A 46 4.54 4.10 9.46
CA SER A 46 4.05 5.38 9.95
C SER A 46 3.12 6.05 8.94
N HIS A 47 2.29 6.99 9.41
CA HIS A 47 1.46 7.81 8.53
C HIS A 47 2.29 8.53 7.45
N GLU A 48 3.51 8.94 7.81
CA GLU A 48 4.45 9.57 6.88
C GLU A 48 4.90 8.60 5.78
N GLU A 49 5.34 7.39 6.14
CA GLU A 49 5.72 6.36 5.17
C GLU A 49 4.56 6.02 4.22
N ILE A 50 3.32 5.96 4.75
CA ILE A 50 2.13 5.70 3.92
C ILE A 50 1.90 6.84 2.95
N ARG A 51 1.94 8.09 3.42
CA ARG A 51 1.78 9.29 2.60
C ARG A 51 2.80 9.33 1.47
N GLU A 52 4.08 9.18 1.81
CA GLU A 52 5.18 9.18 0.85
C GLU A 52 5.05 8.06 -0.19
N MET A 53 4.69 6.85 0.25
CA MET A 53 4.50 5.73 -0.66
C MET A 53 3.33 5.95 -1.62
N MET A 54 2.21 6.52 -1.15
CA MET A 54 1.07 6.84 -2.02
C MET A 54 1.44 7.86 -3.10
N VAL A 55 2.20 8.91 -2.74
CA VAL A 55 2.64 9.95 -3.68
C VAL A 55 3.66 9.38 -4.66
N SER A 56 4.67 8.64 -4.17
CA SER A 56 5.69 8.02 -5.01
C SER A 56 5.12 6.99 -5.99
N HIS A 57 4.13 6.19 -5.58
CA HIS A 57 3.45 5.25 -6.48
C HIS A 57 2.70 5.99 -7.59
N LEU A 58 1.97 7.06 -7.26
CA LEU A 58 1.31 7.90 -8.26
C LEU A 58 2.33 8.50 -9.23
N ASP A 59 3.42 9.07 -8.74
CA ASP A 59 4.44 9.70 -9.57
C ASP A 59 5.10 8.69 -10.52
N SER A 60 5.40 7.49 -10.03
CA SER A 60 5.92 6.40 -10.85
C SER A 60 4.95 5.99 -11.96
N LEU A 61 3.64 5.98 -11.67
CA LEU A 61 2.61 5.70 -12.69
C LEU A 61 2.48 6.85 -13.69
N VAL A 62 2.61 8.10 -13.24
CA VAL A 62 2.60 9.28 -14.12
C VAL A 62 3.76 9.22 -15.10
N GLU A 63 4.96 8.90 -14.62
CA GLU A 63 6.15 8.73 -15.47
C GLU A 63 5.97 7.59 -16.49
N LEU A 64 5.37 6.47 -16.07
CA LEU A 64 5.21 5.29 -16.92
C LEU A 64 4.09 5.41 -17.97
N LYS A 65 2.96 6.02 -17.59
CA LYS A 65 1.70 5.95 -18.36
C LYS A 65 1.05 7.31 -18.65
N GLY A 66 1.63 8.39 -18.16
CA GLY A 66 1.04 9.72 -18.19
C GLY A 66 -0.01 9.93 -17.09
N GLU A 67 -0.27 11.20 -16.76
CA GLU A 67 -1.08 11.59 -15.61
C GLU A 67 -2.50 11.04 -15.64
N HIS A 68 -3.17 11.12 -16.80
CA HIS A 68 -4.57 10.72 -16.90
C HIS A 68 -4.78 9.25 -16.52
N ILE A 69 -3.95 8.35 -17.05
CA ILE A 69 -4.04 6.91 -16.76
C ILE A 69 -3.61 6.63 -15.33
N ALA A 70 -2.53 7.25 -14.87
CA ALA A 70 -2.02 7.08 -13.51
C ALA A 70 -3.08 7.41 -12.44
N VAL A 71 -3.77 8.54 -12.60
CA VAL A 71 -4.84 8.94 -11.68
C VAL A 71 -6.00 7.95 -11.71
N LEU A 72 -6.42 7.47 -12.89
CA LEU A 72 -7.49 6.47 -12.99
C LEU A 72 -7.14 5.17 -12.28
N GLU A 73 -5.90 4.68 -12.40
CA GLU A 73 -5.44 3.49 -11.66
C GLU A 73 -5.38 3.76 -10.15
N MET A 74 -4.89 4.94 -9.75
CA MET A 74 -4.79 5.33 -8.34
C MET A 74 -6.14 5.56 -7.66
N ARG A 75 -7.23 5.80 -8.39
CA ARG A 75 -8.61 5.79 -7.83
C ARG A 75 -8.96 4.42 -7.23
N SER A 76 -8.41 3.34 -7.78
CA SER A 76 -8.58 1.98 -7.27
C SER A 76 -7.51 1.64 -6.23
N HIS A 77 -6.25 1.97 -6.49
CA HIS A 77 -5.13 1.57 -5.62
C HIS A 77 -5.01 2.43 -4.34
N GLY A 78 -5.21 3.74 -4.45
CA GLY A 78 -5.06 4.69 -3.34
C GLY A 78 -5.86 4.31 -2.09
N PRO A 79 -7.17 4.00 -2.21
CA PRO A 79 -7.98 3.56 -1.06
C PRO A 79 -7.46 2.32 -0.32
N TRP A 80 -6.70 1.44 -0.97
CA TRP A 80 -6.17 0.23 -0.34
C TRP A 80 -5.10 0.54 0.72
N TYR A 81 -4.32 1.60 0.55
CA TYR A 81 -3.33 2.07 1.53
C TYR A 81 -3.98 2.51 2.86
N LEU A 82 -5.25 2.90 2.82
CA LEU A 82 -5.98 3.43 3.96
C LEU A 82 -6.68 2.34 4.80
N LYS A 83 -6.35 1.08 4.56
CA LYS A 83 -6.92 -0.06 5.28
C LYS A 83 -6.41 -0.07 6.71
N GLY A 84 -7.34 -0.05 7.68
CA GLY A 84 -7.00 -0.07 9.11
C GLY A 84 -6.61 1.29 9.69
N ILE A 85 -6.68 2.37 8.91
CA ILE A 85 -6.54 3.74 9.40
C ILE A 85 -7.93 4.28 9.79
N GLU A 86 -8.02 4.86 10.99
CA GLU A 86 -9.25 5.45 11.51
C GLU A 86 -9.65 6.70 10.71
N HIS A 87 -10.96 6.99 10.66
CA HIS A 87 -11.52 8.17 9.98
C HIS A 87 -11.19 8.33 8.47
N ALA A 88 -10.59 7.33 7.83
CA ALA A 88 -10.19 7.39 6.42
C ALA A 88 -11.35 7.21 5.41
N THR A 89 -12.58 6.96 5.87
CA THR A 89 -13.75 6.69 4.98
C THR A 89 -14.00 7.83 3.99
N GLN A 90 -13.95 9.08 4.48
CA GLN A 90 -14.15 10.25 3.62
C GLN A 90 -13.03 10.39 2.58
N LEU A 91 -11.78 10.19 3.00
CA LEU A 91 -10.64 10.23 2.10
C LEU A 91 -10.74 9.16 1.00
N ARG A 92 -11.09 7.92 1.33
CA ARG A 92 -11.27 6.84 0.32
C ARG A 92 -12.26 7.24 -0.77
N LYS A 93 -13.38 7.90 -0.39
CA LYS A 93 -14.40 8.38 -1.34
C LYS A 93 -13.87 9.52 -2.20
N GLN A 94 -13.08 10.44 -1.63
CA GLN A 94 -12.49 11.54 -2.39
C GLN A 94 -11.44 11.02 -3.38
N LEU A 95 -10.54 10.13 -2.94
CA LEU A 95 -9.50 9.55 -3.79
C LEU A 95 -10.08 8.83 -5.00
N SER A 96 -11.18 8.09 -4.85
CA SER A 96 -11.82 7.37 -5.97
C SER A 96 -12.45 8.28 -7.03
N GLN A 97 -12.51 9.59 -6.79
CA GLN A 97 -13.11 10.59 -7.69
C GLN A 97 -12.09 11.62 -8.22
N THR A 98 -10.85 11.60 -7.71
CA THR A 98 -9.78 12.54 -8.09
C THR A 98 -9.49 12.55 -9.58
N LYS A 99 -9.29 13.72 -10.19
CA LYS A 99 -9.10 13.87 -11.65
C LYS A 99 -7.68 14.24 -12.04
N THR A 100 -6.87 14.71 -11.09
CA THR A 100 -5.51 15.18 -11.34
C THR A 100 -4.56 14.68 -10.28
N ARG A 101 -3.27 14.62 -10.62
CA ARG A 101 -2.22 14.28 -9.66
C ARG A 101 -2.21 15.27 -8.50
N ASN A 102 -2.34 16.55 -8.78
CA ASN A 102 -2.33 17.61 -7.77
C ASN A 102 -3.48 17.45 -6.75
N GLU A 103 -4.69 17.15 -7.22
CA GLU A 103 -5.84 16.89 -6.34
C GLU A 103 -5.60 15.68 -5.43
N PHE A 104 -5.08 14.58 -5.98
CA PHE A 104 -4.74 13.38 -5.21
C PHE A 104 -3.72 13.69 -4.11
N VAL A 105 -2.60 14.34 -4.47
CA VAL A 105 -1.53 14.69 -3.52
C VAL A 105 -2.04 15.63 -2.43
N ASN A 106 -2.87 16.62 -2.79
CA ASN A 106 -3.44 17.55 -1.81
C ASN A 106 -4.37 16.84 -0.80
N LEU A 107 -5.21 15.91 -1.26
CA LEU A 107 -6.08 15.13 -0.37
C LEU A 107 -5.27 14.24 0.59
N VAL A 108 -4.25 13.55 0.07
CA VAL A 108 -3.36 12.70 0.87
C VAL A 108 -2.61 13.54 1.91
N ASN A 109 -2.01 14.65 1.50
CA ASN A 109 -1.30 15.55 2.41
C ASN A 109 -2.24 16.19 3.46
N ALA A 110 -3.47 16.56 3.09
CA ALA A 110 -4.41 17.13 4.03
C ALA A 110 -4.86 16.15 5.12
N PHE A 111 -4.89 14.85 4.81
CA PHE A 111 -5.31 13.82 5.75
C PHE A 111 -4.21 13.38 6.72
N PHE A 112 -2.97 13.31 6.26
CA PHE A 112 -1.81 12.88 7.08
C PHE A 112 -1.07 14.04 7.76
N LYS A 113 -1.66 15.24 7.77
CA LYS A 113 -1.15 16.41 8.50
C LYS A 113 -1.26 16.26 10.00
#